data_AF-A0A7V5G5I7-F1
#
_entry.id   AF-A0A7V5G5I7-F1
#
_cell.length_a   1.000
_cell.length_b   1.000
_cell.length_c   1.000
_cell.angle_alpha   90.00
_cell.angle_beta   90.00
_cell.angle_gamma   90.00
#
_symmetry.space_group_name_H-M   'P 1'
#
loop_
_entity.id
_entity.type
_entity.pdbx_description
1 polymer ?
#
loop_
_entity_poly.entity_id
_entity_poly.type
_entity_poly.pdbx_seq_one_letter_code
_entity_poly.pdbx_strand_id
1 'polypeptide(L)'
;RSVEENLDLFKRMKNGEFQDGEHVLRAKIDMSSPNMKMRDPLLYRIRHAHHFRAGDKWAIYPMYDFAHCLSDYIEGVTHSFCTLEFENNRDIYDWVLDTLKLEPPRPYQYEFARLAINYTVMSKRKLLELVNGGLVSGWDDPRMPTIAGLRRRGYTPESILNFCDTIGIAKANSMVDVAQLEFAIRDDLNPKVPRVMCVLNPLKVTIENYNGSEEIDAPYYPHDVPKEGERKLPFSKDIYIDRDDFMENPTKGYFRITPNQPVRLKYAYIIRCKEIIKDANGDIIEIKAEYYPNSRSGADTSGIKVKSAIQWVEANEAKKIEVRVYDRLFQNEAPQGIEDINPNSLKVIKNALIEPAVITQKPDVRFQFEREGYFYADPIDYTDEAPIFNKIVSLKESSTKKKKAPQPKAKSEPKKVQIDGAVVPMSKEEQILFDKYINEFKLNSEVANTLARDSKLSSFYEETLNIYNSPVNIANIVTNDVARELKTKELNELKFSPKEIAELIEMVDRETISTKIAKQVFEEISKNGGEPKQIVEARGLIQISDPNILLPIIDEVSAKNPDNVKKFRAGNSKLLGFFVGQVLKATKGKGNPKIVNELVAKELGELL
;
A
#
# COMPACT_ATOMS: atom_id res chain seq x y z
N ARG A 1 45.82 0.15 26.46
CA ARG A 1 46.00 1.33 27.33
C ARG A 1 45.62 0.93 28.74
N SER A 2 46.35 1.43 29.74
CA SER A 2 45.99 1.21 31.15
C SER A 2 44.71 1.96 31.51
N VAL A 3 44.15 1.70 32.70
CA VAL A 3 42.98 2.44 33.17
C VAL A 3 43.32 3.92 33.38
N GLU A 4 44.49 4.24 33.95
CA GLU A 4 44.87 5.65 34.18
C GLU A 4 45.00 6.43 32.87
N GLU A 5 45.66 5.85 31.87
CA GLU A 5 45.83 6.48 30.56
C GLU A 5 44.48 6.73 29.87
N ASN A 6 43.55 5.78 29.93
CA ASN A 6 42.21 5.96 29.36
C ASN A 6 41.41 7.06 30.06
N LEU A 7 41.50 7.15 31.39
CA LEU A 7 40.80 8.18 32.17
C LEU A 7 41.35 9.59 31.90
N ASP A 8 42.67 9.72 31.79
CA ASP A 8 43.32 10.98 31.40
C ASP A 8 42.85 11.43 30.01
N LEU A 9 43.01 10.57 29.00
CA LEU A 9 42.62 10.89 27.63
C LEU A 9 41.14 11.24 27.54
N PHE A 10 40.25 10.48 28.18
CA PHE A 10 38.81 10.75 28.11
C PHE A 10 38.44 12.09 28.78
N LYS A 11 39.12 12.47 29.88
CA LYS A 11 38.93 13.78 30.51
C LYS A 11 39.38 14.92 29.60
N ARG A 12 40.51 14.76 28.92
CA ARG A 12 41.04 15.73 27.95
C ARG A 12 40.14 15.87 26.72
N MET A 13 39.57 14.75 26.24
CA MET A 13 38.51 14.77 25.21
C MET A 13 37.32 15.60 25.68
N LYS A 14 36.81 15.37 26.89
CA LYS A 14 35.69 16.14 27.47
C LYS A 14 35.99 17.64 27.54
N ASN A 15 37.24 18.00 27.86
CA ASN A 15 37.70 19.39 27.97
C ASN A 15 37.93 20.07 26.60
N GLY A 16 37.78 19.36 25.48
CA GLY A 16 37.96 19.93 24.14
C GLY A 16 39.43 20.11 23.73
N GLU A 17 40.36 19.34 24.32
CA GLU A 17 41.80 19.46 24.04
C GLU A 17 42.23 18.85 22.70
N PHE A 18 41.35 18.08 22.05
CA PHE A 18 41.62 17.36 20.79
C PHE A 18 40.63 17.77 19.70
N GLN A 19 40.99 17.58 18.43
CA GLN A 19 40.12 17.94 17.30
C GLN A 19 38.97 16.94 17.07
N ASP A 20 37.97 17.36 16.29
CA ASP A 20 36.87 16.50 15.84
C ASP A 20 37.41 15.24 15.15
N GLY A 21 36.98 14.06 15.62
CA GLY A 21 37.37 12.78 15.05
C GLY A 21 38.78 12.28 15.41
N GLU A 22 39.58 13.06 16.13
CA GLU A 22 40.95 12.69 16.51
C GLU A 22 40.98 11.50 17.49
N HIS A 23 40.11 11.52 18.50
CA HIS A 23 39.96 10.47 19.49
C HIS A 23 38.50 10.05 19.68
N VAL A 24 38.30 8.79 20.06
CA VAL A 24 37.00 8.19 20.37
C VAL A 24 37.12 7.27 21.57
N LEU A 25 36.08 7.21 22.40
CA LEU A 25 35.96 6.17 23.43
C LEU A 25 35.27 4.97 22.80
N ARG A 26 35.84 3.77 22.98
CA ARG A 26 35.26 2.50 22.51
C ARG A 26 35.04 1.58 23.70
N ALA A 27 33.97 0.79 23.64
CA ALA A 27 33.84 -0.38 24.48
C ALA A 27 34.93 -1.39 24.12
N LYS A 28 35.37 -2.18 25.09
CA LYS A 28 36.30 -3.29 24.86
C LYS A 28 35.51 -4.58 25.06
N ILE A 29 35.14 -5.22 23.96
CA ILE A 29 34.27 -6.39 23.91
C ILE A 29 34.99 -7.53 23.18
N ASP A 30 34.78 -7.68 21.87
CA ASP A 30 35.41 -8.72 21.07
C ASP A 30 35.48 -8.31 19.59
N MET A 31 36.69 -8.00 19.12
CA MET A 31 36.95 -7.66 17.72
C MET A 31 36.73 -8.82 16.74
N SER A 32 36.67 -10.06 17.22
CA SER A 32 36.42 -11.26 16.40
C SER A 32 34.94 -11.65 16.31
N SER A 33 34.06 -10.93 17.02
CA SER A 33 32.64 -11.27 17.10
C SER A 33 31.99 -11.38 15.70
N PRO A 34 31.13 -12.40 15.48
CA PRO A 34 30.33 -12.50 14.26
C PRO A 34 29.34 -11.34 14.14
N ASN A 35 28.85 -10.81 15.27
CA ASN A 35 28.07 -9.58 15.28
C ASN A 35 29.03 -8.38 15.16
N MET A 36 29.04 -7.72 14.00
CA MET A 36 29.89 -6.55 13.76
C MET A 36 29.68 -5.43 14.78
N LYS A 37 28.49 -5.32 15.38
CA LYS A 37 28.17 -4.31 16.40
C LYS A 37 28.97 -4.54 17.69
N MET A 38 29.35 -5.77 18.00
CA MET A 38 30.12 -6.13 19.19
C MET A 38 31.63 -5.95 19.02
N ARG A 39 32.11 -5.53 17.83
CA ARG A 39 33.54 -5.28 17.57
C ARG A 39 33.98 -3.93 18.10
N ASP A 40 34.16 -3.88 19.41
CA ASP A 40 34.56 -2.69 20.18
C ASP A 40 33.77 -1.43 19.74
N PRO A 41 32.45 -1.37 19.96
CA PRO A 41 31.62 -0.27 19.47
C PRO A 41 32.06 1.08 20.06
N LEU A 42 31.83 2.15 19.29
CA LEU A 42 32.06 3.53 19.73
C LEU A 42 31.05 3.91 20.82
N LEU A 43 31.54 4.48 21.92
CA LEU A 43 30.73 5.00 23.03
C LEU A 43 30.63 6.52 23.00
N TYR A 44 31.75 7.22 22.76
CA TYR A 44 31.80 8.68 22.64
C TYR A 44 32.65 9.10 21.46
N ARG A 45 32.25 10.24 20.87
CA ARG A 45 33.03 10.96 19.87
C ARG A 45 33.22 12.41 20.27
N ILE A 46 34.27 13.04 19.76
CA ILE A 46 34.49 14.48 19.84
C ILE A 46 33.68 15.16 18.73
N ARG A 47 32.98 16.24 19.09
CA ARG A 47 32.33 17.13 18.15
C ARG A 47 32.19 18.52 18.75
N HIS A 48 32.89 19.51 18.22
CA HIS A 48 32.76 20.90 18.62
C HIS A 48 31.57 21.54 17.90
N ALA A 49 30.36 21.30 18.40
CA ALA A 49 29.14 21.85 17.83
C ALA A 49 28.17 22.30 18.92
N HIS A 50 27.53 23.45 18.69
CA HIS A 50 26.51 23.97 19.59
C HIS A 50 25.32 22.99 19.71
N HIS A 51 24.99 22.56 20.94
CA HIS A 51 23.85 21.68 21.18
C HIS A 51 22.62 22.48 21.61
N PHE A 52 21.51 22.33 20.90
CA PHE A 52 20.28 23.11 21.10
C PHE A 52 19.72 23.15 22.54
N ARG A 53 20.00 22.14 23.38
CA ARG A 53 19.64 22.14 24.82
C ARG A 53 20.79 22.42 25.77
N ALA A 54 22.01 22.02 25.41
CA ALA A 54 23.14 21.98 26.34
C ALA A 54 24.16 23.10 26.06
N GLY A 55 23.89 23.92 25.04
CA GLY A 55 24.81 24.92 24.52
C GLY A 55 26.16 24.30 24.17
N ASP A 56 27.22 25.00 24.54
CA ASP A 56 28.61 24.64 24.29
C ASP A 56 29.28 23.96 25.51
N LYS A 57 28.47 23.40 26.43
CA LYS A 57 28.96 22.76 27.67
C LYS A 57 29.81 21.51 27.42
N TRP A 58 29.59 20.81 26.31
CA TRP A 58 30.19 19.51 26.03
C TRP A 58 30.90 19.53 24.68
N ALA A 59 32.17 19.09 24.67
CA ALA A 59 32.93 18.84 23.43
C ALA A 59 32.84 17.38 22.95
N ILE A 60 32.27 16.49 23.78
CA ILE A 60 32.05 15.08 23.46
C ILE A 60 30.58 14.71 23.55
N TYR A 61 30.14 13.83 22.66
CA TYR A 61 28.77 13.35 22.61
C TYR A 61 28.74 11.83 22.57
N PRO A 62 27.81 11.19 23.32
CA PRO A 62 27.67 9.76 23.30
C PRO A 62 27.10 9.28 21.96
N MET A 63 27.41 8.04 21.61
CA MET A 63 26.81 7.34 20.48
C MET A 63 25.45 6.77 20.86
N TYR A 64 24.59 6.52 19.86
CA TYR A 64 23.23 6.01 20.06
C TYR A 64 23.21 4.74 20.91
N ASP A 65 24.04 3.74 20.59
CA ASP A 65 24.05 2.43 21.28
C ASP A 65 24.39 2.53 22.77
N PHE A 66 25.17 3.54 23.17
CA PHE A 66 25.49 3.81 24.57
C PHE A 66 24.42 4.66 25.26
N ALA A 67 23.89 5.68 24.58
CA ALA A 67 22.93 6.61 25.17
C ALA A 67 21.53 6.01 25.31
N HIS A 68 21.08 5.18 24.35
CA HIS A 68 19.70 4.70 24.28
C HIS A 68 19.35 3.80 25.48
N CYS A 69 20.11 2.73 25.70
CA CYS A 69 19.88 1.79 26.81
C CYS A 69 19.97 2.48 28.18
N LEU A 70 20.88 3.43 28.35
CA LEU A 70 21.00 4.20 29.58
C LEU A 70 19.85 5.17 29.77
N SER A 71 19.35 5.80 28.70
CA SER A 71 18.17 6.65 28.78
C SER A 71 16.95 5.83 29.19
N ASP A 72 16.73 4.67 28.56
CA ASP A 72 15.67 3.74 28.92
C ASP A 72 15.75 3.31 30.39
N TYR A 73 16.96 2.98 30.88
CA TYR A 73 17.16 2.61 32.27
C TYR A 73 16.87 3.76 33.24
N ILE A 74 17.39 4.97 32.94
CA ILE A 74 17.20 6.17 33.77
C ILE A 74 15.73 6.58 33.83
N GLU A 75 14.99 6.41 32.73
CA GLU A 75 13.56 6.75 32.63
C GLU A 75 12.65 5.63 33.17
N GLY A 76 13.19 4.49 33.57
CA GLY A 76 12.42 3.36 34.10
C GLY A 76 11.57 2.64 33.04
N VAL A 77 12.02 2.64 31.78
CA VAL A 77 11.38 1.93 30.67
C VAL A 77 11.38 0.43 30.96
N THR A 78 10.27 -0.24 30.65
CA THR A 78 10.16 -1.70 30.77
C THR A 78 10.32 -2.40 29.42
N HIS A 79 9.66 -1.86 28.39
CA HIS A 79 9.66 -2.39 27.03
C HIS A 79 10.12 -1.30 26.06
N SER A 80 11.35 -1.43 25.57
CA SER A 80 11.92 -0.52 24.58
C SER A 80 11.59 -1.02 23.17
N PHE A 81 10.56 -0.44 22.55
CA PHE A 81 10.12 -0.84 21.21
C PHE A 81 10.89 -0.08 20.13
N CYS A 82 11.58 -0.80 19.25
CA CYS A 82 12.29 -0.23 18.11
C CYS A 82 12.04 -1.03 16.82
N THR A 83 12.66 -0.61 15.72
CA THR A 83 12.49 -1.28 14.42
C THR A 83 13.56 -2.36 14.22
N LEU A 84 13.31 -3.31 13.31
CA LEU A 84 14.21 -4.43 13.01
C LEU A 84 15.62 -4.00 12.60
N GLU A 85 15.81 -2.78 12.12
CA GLU A 85 17.13 -2.19 11.87
C GLU A 85 18.07 -2.22 13.08
N PHE A 86 17.53 -2.34 14.30
CA PHE A 86 18.30 -2.38 15.56
C PHE A 86 18.37 -3.78 16.19
N GLU A 87 17.95 -4.83 15.49
CA GLU A 87 17.97 -6.20 16.04
C GLU A 87 19.38 -6.63 16.48
N ASN A 88 20.39 -6.41 15.62
CA ASN A 88 21.79 -6.70 15.95
C ASN A 88 22.37 -5.76 17.02
N ASN A 89 21.76 -4.59 17.24
CA ASN A 89 22.21 -3.63 18.25
C ASN A 89 21.77 -4.04 19.66
N ARG A 90 20.82 -4.98 19.78
CA ARG A 90 20.37 -5.50 21.07
C ARG A 90 21.52 -6.07 21.91
N ASP A 91 22.47 -6.75 21.27
CA ASP A 91 23.63 -7.30 21.98
C ASP A 91 24.46 -6.20 22.68
N ILE A 92 24.60 -5.02 22.06
CA ILE A 92 25.26 -3.88 22.71
C ILE A 92 24.38 -3.33 23.83
N TYR A 93 23.07 -3.22 23.58
CA TYR A 93 22.09 -2.74 24.54
C TYR A 93 22.21 -3.53 25.86
N ASP A 94 22.12 -4.85 25.79
CA ASP A 94 22.23 -5.73 26.95
C ASP A 94 23.64 -5.69 27.56
N TRP A 95 24.68 -5.69 26.71
CA TRP A 95 26.07 -5.61 27.19
C TRP A 95 26.33 -4.37 28.05
N VAL A 96 25.82 -3.20 27.67
CA VAL A 96 26.00 -1.96 28.46
C VAL A 96 25.33 -2.09 29.83
N LEU A 97 24.07 -2.57 29.88
CA LEU A 97 23.33 -2.74 31.12
C LEU A 97 24.01 -3.76 32.05
N ASP A 98 24.46 -4.89 31.50
CA ASP A 98 25.13 -5.97 32.22
C ASP A 98 26.49 -5.53 32.76
N THR A 99 27.29 -4.86 31.92
CA THR A 99 28.64 -4.39 32.28
C THR A 99 28.59 -3.37 33.41
N LEU A 100 27.58 -2.50 33.39
CA LEU A 100 27.34 -1.50 34.44
C LEU A 100 26.64 -2.08 35.68
N LYS A 101 26.25 -3.36 35.65
CA LYS A 101 25.58 -4.07 36.76
C LYS A 101 24.33 -3.32 37.22
N LEU A 102 23.52 -2.90 36.26
CA LEU A 102 22.30 -2.15 36.53
C LEU A 102 21.21 -3.11 37.01
N GLU A 103 20.71 -2.86 38.23
CA GLU A 103 19.75 -3.72 38.91
C GLU A 103 18.32 -3.54 38.38
N PRO A 104 17.46 -4.58 38.43
CA PRO A 104 16.06 -4.48 38.08
C PRO A 104 15.26 -3.49 38.95
N PRO A 105 14.13 -2.94 38.44
CA PRO A 105 13.59 -3.15 37.10
C PRO A 105 14.46 -2.52 36.02
N ARG A 106 14.66 -3.24 34.91
CA ARG A 106 15.47 -2.79 33.78
C ARG A 106 14.72 -2.95 32.45
N PRO A 107 15.06 -2.16 31.42
CA PRO A 107 14.39 -2.23 30.13
C PRO A 107 14.84 -3.45 29.33
N TYR A 108 13.95 -3.94 28.46
CA TYR A 108 14.24 -4.95 27.45
C TYR A 108 13.83 -4.45 26.07
N GLN A 109 14.69 -4.66 25.07
CA GLN A 109 14.44 -4.25 23.69
C GLN A 109 13.56 -5.27 22.95
N TYR A 110 12.57 -4.75 22.23
CA TYR A 110 11.69 -5.52 21.34
C TYR A 110 11.57 -4.83 19.98
N GLU A 111 11.73 -5.57 18.90
CA GLU A 111 11.71 -5.04 17.55
C GLU A 111 10.41 -5.39 16.81
N PHE A 112 9.99 -4.48 15.95
CA PHE A 112 8.92 -4.72 14.98
C PHE A 112 9.34 -4.24 13.59
N ALA A 113 8.69 -4.78 12.56
CA ALA A 113 8.91 -4.36 11.19
C ALA A 113 8.38 -2.93 11.01
N ARG A 114 9.22 -2.07 10.43
CA ARG A 114 8.82 -0.70 10.08
C ARG A 114 7.70 -0.71 9.05
N LEU A 115 6.86 0.33 9.11
CA LEU A 115 5.87 0.60 8.09
C LEU A 115 6.55 0.94 6.75
N ALA A 116 6.11 0.28 5.68
CA ALA A 116 6.37 0.66 4.31
C ALA A 116 5.03 0.75 3.57
N ILE A 117 4.79 1.87 2.87
CA ILE A 117 3.59 2.08 2.05
C ILE A 117 4.05 2.23 0.60
N ASN A 118 3.35 1.58 -0.33
CA ASN A 118 3.61 1.76 -1.76
C ASN A 118 3.25 3.18 -2.25
N TYR A 119 3.75 3.56 -3.44
CA TYR A 119 3.59 4.90 -4.05
C TYR A 119 4.06 6.07 -3.18
N THR A 120 4.93 5.80 -2.19
CA THR A 120 5.39 6.74 -1.17
C THR A 120 6.87 6.53 -0.88
N VAL A 121 7.58 7.59 -0.46
CA VAL A 121 8.93 7.51 0.09
C VAL A 121 8.92 7.89 1.58
N MET A 122 9.52 7.06 2.44
CA MET A 122 9.52 7.28 3.90
C MET A 122 10.88 7.77 4.42
N SER A 123 11.94 7.71 3.60
CA SER A 123 13.28 8.11 4.04
C SER A 123 13.38 9.64 4.17
N LYS A 124 13.89 10.11 5.31
CA LYS A 124 14.13 11.55 5.55
C LYS A 124 14.97 12.22 4.45
N ARG A 125 15.98 11.51 3.92
CA ARG A 125 16.82 12.01 2.81
C ARG A 125 15.99 12.34 1.56
N LYS A 126 15.18 11.39 1.08
CA LYS A 126 14.33 11.61 -0.10
C LYS A 126 13.24 12.66 0.15
N LEU A 127 12.64 12.68 1.35
CA LEU A 127 11.65 13.70 1.69
C LEU A 127 12.25 15.11 1.70
N LEU A 128 13.47 15.26 2.24
CA LEU A 128 14.20 16.53 2.22
C LEU A 128 14.54 16.97 0.79
N GLU A 129 14.87 16.03 -0.09
CA GLU A 129 15.14 16.29 -1.51
C GLU A 129 13.89 16.85 -2.22
N LEU A 130 12.70 16.29 -1.95
CA LEU A 130 11.43 16.81 -2.48
C LEU A 130 11.17 18.25 -2.04
N VAL A 131 11.38 18.54 -0.75
CA VAL A 131 11.15 19.87 -0.16
C VAL A 131 12.15 20.89 -0.70
N ASN A 132 13.46 20.58 -0.62
CA ASN A 132 14.51 21.49 -1.09
C ASN A 132 14.45 21.71 -2.61
N GLY A 133 14.01 20.70 -3.36
CA GLY A 133 13.82 20.78 -4.81
C GLY A 133 12.55 21.52 -5.24
N GLY A 134 11.69 21.96 -4.31
CA GLY A 134 10.43 22.65 -4.63
C GLY A 134 9.41 21.76 -5.38
N LEU A 135 9.56 20.44 -5.32
CA LEU A 135 8.65 19.46 -5.95
C LEU A 135 7.34 19.33 -5.16
N VAL A 136 7.40 19.70 -3.89
CA VAL A 136 6.28 19.87 -2.95
C VAL A 136 6.35 21.26 -2.33
N SER A 137 5.22 21.79 -1.85
CA SER A 137 5.15 23.14 -1.27
C SER A 137 5.84 23.26 0.09
N GLY A 138 6.09 22.14 0.77
CA GLY A 138 6.70 22.11 2.09
C GLY A 138 6.60 20.75 2.76
N TRP A 139 7.00 20.68 4.04
CA TRP A 139 6.87 19.47 4.86
C TRP A 139 5.43 19.09 5.18
N ASP A 140 4.52 20.06 5.07
CA ASP A 140 3.08 19.95 5.29
C ASP A 140 2.27 19.86 4.00
N ASP A 141 2.91 19.74 2.82
CA ASP A 141 2.22 19.54 1.54
C ASP A 141 1.29 18.31 1.65
N PRO A 142 0.00 18.40 1.25
CA PRO A 142 -0.95 17.29 1.34
C PRO A 142 -0.56 16.00 0.61
N ARG A 143 0.41 16.06 -0.31
CA ARG A 143 0.96 14.88 -1.01
C ARG A 143 2.05 14.18 -0.22
N MET A 144 2.61 14.84 0.80
CA MET A 144 3.67 14.28 1.62
C MET A 144 3.13 13.27 2.64
N PRO A 145 3.85 12.17 2.90
CA PRO A 145 3.45 11.15 3.88
C PRO A 145 3.75 11.56 5.32
N THR A 146 4.03 12.84 5.56
CA THR A 146 4.24 13.38 6.91
C THR A 146 2.91 13.49 7.63
N ILE A 147 2.93 13.41 8.96
CA ILE A 147 1.72 13.66 9.77
C ILE A 147 1.18 15.07 9.52
N ALA A 148 2.06 16.06 9.31
CA ALA A 148 1.66 17.42 8.94
C ALA A 148 0.93 17.46 7.57
N GLY A 149 1.46 16.78 6.55
CA GLY A 149 0.86 16.67 5.23
C GLY A 149 -0.50 15.96 5.26
N LEU A 150 -0.58 14.81 5.93
CA LEU A 150 -1.84 14.09 6.12
C LEU A 150 -2.88 14.94 6.86
N ARG A 151 -2.49 15.67 7.91
CA ARG A 151 -3.37 16.59 8.64
C ARG A 151 -3.89 17.70 7.72
N ARG A 152 -3.01 18.38 6.96
CA ARG A 152 -3.40 19.45 6.03
C ARG A 152 -4.29 18.92 4.88
N ARG A 153 -4.03 17.68 4.43
CA ARG A 153 -4.88 16.97 3.47
C ARG A 153 -6.29 16.72 3.99
N GLY A 154 -6.48 16.65 5.30
CA GLY A 154 -7.75 16.39 5.96
C GLY A 154 -7.91 14.97 6.49
N TYR A 155 -6.84 14.19 6.64
CA TYR A 155 -6.90 12.95 7.42
C TYR A 155 -7.26 13.25 8.88
N THR A 156 -7.91 12.30 9.53
CA THR A 156 -8.28 12.38 10.95
C THR A 156 -7.32 11.53 11.79
N PRO A 157 -7.05 11.90 13.05
CA PRO A 157 -6.29 11.04 13.96
C PRO A 157 -6.85 9.61 14.02
N GLU A 158 -8.18 9.48 14.07
CA GLU A 158 -8.89 8.21 14.12
C GLU A 158 -8.61 7.36 12.88
N SER A 159 -8.63 7.95 11.67
CA SER A 159 -8.31 7.20 10.45
C SER A 159 -6.88 6.65 10.43
N ILE A 160 -5.91 7.38 11.01
CA ILE A 160 -4.52 6.96 11.07
C ILE A 160 -4.35 5.83 12.10
N LEU A 161 -4.98 5.95 13.26
CA LEU A 161 -4.99 4.90 14.29
C LEU A 161 -5.66 3.63 13.77
N ASN A 162 -6.84 3.74 13.16
CA ASN A 162 -7.55 2.60 12.56
C ASN A 162 -6.72 1.93 11.47
N PHE A 163 -5.98 2.71 10.66
CA PHE A 163 -5.05 2.17 9.68
C PHE A 163 -3.93 1.37 10.35
N CYS A 164 -3.28 1.91 11.39
CA CYS A 164 -2.24 1.22 12.16
C CYS A 164 -2.76 -0.07 12.81
N ASP A 165 -3.96 -0.04 13.39
CA ASP A 165 -4.58 -1.22 14.01
C ASP A 165 -4.90 -2.30 12.98
N THR A 166 -5.37 -1.90 11.79
CA THR A 166 -5.73 -2.82 10.71
C THR A 166 -4.52 -3.56 10.13
N ILE A 167 -3.39 -2.85 9.96
CA ILE A 167 -2.17 -3.47 9.42
C ILE A 167 -1.46 -4.35 10.46
N GLY A 168 -1.67 -4.07 11.75
CA GLY A 168 -1.08 -4.78 12.86
C GLY A 168 0.42 -4.57 13.03
N ILE A 169 0.97 -5.27 14.02
CA ILE A 169 2.40 -5.22 14.36
C ILE A 169 2.97 -6.63 14.19
N ALA A 170 4.04 -6.75 13.38
CA ALA A 170 4.71 -8.02 13.12
C ALA A 170 6.23 -7.81 13.00
N LYS A 171 7.00 -8.90 13.09
CA LYS A 171 8.45 -8.92 12.79
C LYS A 171 8.77 -9.19 11.31
N ALA A 172 7.76 -9.39 10.46
CA ALA A 172 7.96 -9.62 9.04
C ALA A 172 7.82 -8.31 8.27
N ASN A 173 8.86 -7.92 7.52
CA ASN A 173 8.78 -6.77 6.63
C ASN A 173 7.71 -7.01 5.56
N SER A 174 6.82 -6.04 5.40
CA SER A 174 5.77 -6.05 4.37
C SER A 174 5.55 -4.65 3.83
N MET A 175 5.05 -4.59 2.59
CA MET A 175 4.62 -3.34 1.97
C MET A 175 3.10 -3.27 2.01
N VAL A 176 2.58 -2.22 2.61
CA VAL A 176 1.15 -1.94 2.71
C VAL A 176 0.70 -1.17 1.48
N ASP A 177 -0.45 -1.54 0.91
CA ASP A 177 -1.07 -0.79 -0.16
C ASP A 177 -1.66 0.52 0.38
N VAL A 178 -1.31 1.66 -0.22
CA VAL A 178 -1.85 2.99 0.10
C VAL A 178 -3.39 3.04 0.04
N ALA A 179 -4.01 2.15 -0.74
CA ALA A 179 -5.46 2.00 -0.77
C ALA A 179 -6.06 1.61 0.59
N GLN A 180 -5.30 0.95 1.48
CA GLN A 180 -5.73 0.67 2.85
C GLN A 180 -5.77 1.94 3.71
N LEU A 181 -4.78 2.84 3.56
CA LEU A 181 -4.79 4.15 4.22
C LEU A 181 -5.94 5.01 3.70
N GLU A 182 -6.17 5.02 2.39
CA GLU A 182 -7.32 5.69 1.79
C GLU A 182 -8.65 5.07 2.24
N PHE A 183 -8.70 3.76 2.45
CA PHE A 183 -9.89 3.08 2.97
C PHE A 183 -10.19 3.53 4.40
N ALA A 184 -9.18 3.55 5.28
CA ALA A 184 -9.34 3.95 6.67
C ALA A 184 -9.94 5.37 6.80
N ILE A 185 -9.49 6.34 5.99
CA ILE A 185 -10.09 7.69 6.01
C ILE A 185 -11.49 7.73 5.39
N ARG A 186 -11.79 6.95 4.34
CA ARG A 186 -13.17 6.89 3.81
C ARG A 186 -14.14 6.32 4.85
N ASP A 187 -13.73 5.23 5.49
CA ASP A 187 -14.54 4.55 6.50
C ASP A 187 -14.78 5.45 7.71
N ASP A 188 -13.74 6.19 8.14
CA ASP A 188 -13.84 7.15 9.23
C ASP A 188 -14.79 8.32 8.92
N LEU A 189 -14.75 8.86 7.70
CA LEU A 189 -15.54 10.04 7.33
C LEU A 189 -16.98 9.71 6.95
N ASN A 190 -17.25 8.56 6.33
CA ASN A 190 -18.58 8.23 5.79
C ASN A 190 -19.74 8.39 6.80
N PRO A 191 -19.64 7.95 8.07
CA PRO A 191 -20.71 8.14 9.06
C PRO A 191 -20.65 9.49 9.79
N LYS A 192 -19.62 10.32 9.56
CA LYS A 192 -19.36 11.52 10.36
C LYS A 192 -19.71 12.82 9.64
N VAL A 193 -19.46 12.91 8.34
CA VAL A 193 -19.42 14.20 7.65
C VAL A 193 -20.72 14.55 6.91
N PRO A 194 -21.12 15.83 6.88
CA PRO A 194 -22.24 16.29 6.07
C PRO A 194 -21.97 16.14 4.56
N ARG A 195 -23.02 15.84 3.81
CA ARG A 195 -23.04 15.75 2.35
C ARG A 195 -23.59 17.03 1.75
N VAL A 196 -22.83 17.60 0.82
CA VAL A 196 -23.09 18.91 0.22
C VAL A 196 -22.88 18.86 -1.29
N MET A 197 -23.50 19.77 -2.04
CA MET A 197 -23.34 19.87 -3.48
C MET A 197 -22.14 20.71 -3.85
N CYS A 198 -21.28 20.18 -4.71
CA CYS A 198 -20.20 20.92 -5.35
C CYS A 198 -20.06 20.45 -6.79
N VAL A 199 -19.92 21.40 -7.71
CA VAL A 199 -19.69 21.17 -9.13
C VAL A 199 -18.25 21.59 -9.44
N LEU A 200 -17.41 20.61 -9.80
CA LEU A 200 -15.98 20.85 -10.01
C LEU A 200 -15.71 21.47 -11.36
N ASN A 201 -16.41 21.02 -12.40
CA ASN A 201 -16.28 21.56 -13.76
C ASN A 201 -17.63 22.09 -14.24
N PRO A 202 -17.99 23.35 -13.93
CA PRO A 202 -19.32 23.86 -14.21
C PRO A 202 -19.69 23.87 -15.69
N LEU A 203 -20.87 23.33 -15.98
CA LEU A 203 -21.59 23.48 -17.24
C LEU A 203 -22.95 24.10 -16.94
N LYS A 204 -23.24 25.23 -17.59
CA LYS A 204 -24.48 25.97 -17.37
C LYS A 204 -25.68 25.19 -17.94
N VAL A 205 -26.77 25.18 -17.20
CA VAL A 205 -28.06 24.66 -17.65
C VAL A 205 -29.14 25.70 -17.36
N THR A 206 -29.93 26.05 -18.38
CA THR A 206 -31.11 26.91 -18.24
C THR A 206 -32.37 26.08 -18.45
N ILE A 207 -33.22 26.02 -17.43
CA ILE A 207 -34.50 25.29 -17.42
C ILE A 207 -35.60 26.21 -17.94
N GLU A 208 -35.97 26.07 -19.21
CA GLU A 208 -36.81 27.05 -19.91
C GLU A 208 -38.24 27.13 -19.40
N ASN A 209 -38.79 26.00 -18.95
CA ASN A 209 -40.16 25.93 -18.44
C ASN A 209 -40.27 26.18 -16.93
N TYR A 210 -39.22 26.67 -16.26
CA TYR A 210 -39.23 27.05 -14.84
C TYR A 210 -39.05 28.57 -14.70
N ASN A 211 -40.03 29.25 -14.10
CA ASN A 211 -40.04 30.71 -13.94
C ASN A 211 -39.93 31.19 -12.48
N GLY A 212 -39.76 30.26 -11.54
CA GLY A 212 -39.74 30.55 -10.10
C GLY A 212 -38.34 30.59 -9.50
N SER A 213 -38.33 30.72 -8.18
CA SER A 213 -37.20 30.41 -7.29
C SER A 213 -37.79 29.75 -6.05
N GLU A 214 -37.13 28.72 -5.54
CA GLU A 214 -37.55 28.06 -4.31
C GLU A 214 -36.36 27.55 -3.51
N GLU A 215 -36.61 27.22 -2.25
CA GLU A 215 -35.65 26.53 -1.39
C GLU A 215 -36.09 25.07 -1.18
N ILE A 216 -35.21 24.14 -1.49
CA ILE A 216 -35.45 22.70 -1.37
C ILE A 216 -34.76 22.19 -0.11
N ASP A 217 -35.54 21.54 0.77
CA ASP A 217 -35.00 20.83 1.93
C ASP A 217 -34.14 19.63 1.48
N ALA A 218 -32.88 19.63 1.91
CA ALA A 218 -31.94 18.56 1.65
C ALA A 218 -31.24 18.13 2.94
N PRO A 219 -31.28 16.83 3.29
CA PRO A 219 -30.59 16.34 4.48
C PRO A 219 -29.07 16.39 4.27
N TYR A 220 -28.33 16.71 5.33
CA TYR A 220 -26.87 16.59 5.36
C TYR A 220 -26.43 15.14 5.38
N TYR A 221 -27.20 14.26 6.00
CA TYR A 221 -26.85 12.87 6.20
C TYR A 221 -27.85 11.96 5.51
N PRO A 222 -27.43 10.83 4.94
CA PRO A 222 -28.36 9.84 4.43
C PRO A 222 -29.07 9.09 5.56
N HIS A 223 -30.10 8.32 5.21
CA HIS A 223 -30.86 7.51 6.17
C HIS A 223 -30.06 6.43 6.91
N ASP A 224 -28.92 5.97 6.37
CA ASP A 224 -28.05 4.98 7.01
C ASP A 224 -27.08 5.57 8.04
N VAL A 225 -26.99 6.90 8.13
CA VAL A 225 -26.15 7.59 9.10
C VAL A 225 -27.02 8.09 10.26
N PRO A 226 -26.72 7.74 11.52
CA PRO A 226 -27.54 8.10 12.69
C PRO A 226 -27.26 9.54 13.13
N LYS A 227 -27.37 10.50 12.20
CA LYS A 227 -27.24 11.93 12.44
C LYS A 227 -28.36 12.65 11.70
N GLU A 228 -28.95 13.61 12.39
CA GLU A 228 -29.96 14.49 11.81
C GLU A 228 -29.33 15.80 11.35
N GLY A 229 -30.04 16.50 10.47
CA GLY A 229 -29.66 17.83 9.99
C GLY A 229 -30.06 18.02 8.54
N GLU A 230 -30.58 19.20 8.24
CA GLU A 230 -31.02 19.60 6.92
C GLU A 230 -30.52 21.00 6.58
N ARG A 231 -30.61 21.32 5.29
CA ARG A 231 -30.31 22.64 4.75
C ARG A 231 -31.24 22.98 3.62
N LYS A 232 -31.32 24.27 3.32
CA LYS A 232 -32.04 24.81 2.17
C LYS A 232 -31.09 24.86 0.97
N LEU A 233 -31.48 24.22 -0.12
CA LEU A 233 -30.82 24.34 -1.42
C LEU A 233 -31.61 25.34 -2.27
N PRO A 234 -31.03 26.49 -2.67
CA PRO A 234 -31.67 27.37 -3.62
C PRO A 234 -31.83 26.63 -4.95
N PHE A 235 -32.99 26.79 -5.61
CA PHE A 235 -33.28 26.25 -6.93
C PHE A 235 -33.96 27.34 -7.76
N SER A 236 -33.44 27.54 -8.97
CA SER A 236 -33.96 28.52 -9.92
C SER A 236 -33.90 27.96 -11.34
N LYS A 237 -34.25 28.79 -12.33
CA LYS A 237 -34.14 28.42 -13.74
C LYS A 237 -32.70 28.18 -14.21
N ASP A 238 -31.72 28.82 -13.57
CA ASP A 238 -30.32 28.78 -13.99
C ASP A 238 -29.52 27.99 -12.95
N ILE A 239 -28.94 26.87 -13.39
CA ILE A 239 -28.14 25.98 -12.54
C ILE A 239 -26.82 25.62 -13.24
N TYR A 240 -25.90 25.08 -12.46
CA TYR A 240 -24.71 24.41 -12.98
C TYR A 240 -24.74 22.93 -12.61
N ILE A 241 -24.32 22.09 -13.55
CA ILE A 241 -24.00 20.68 -13.35
C ILE A 241 -22.52 20.45 -13.64
N ASP A 242 -21.98 19.29 -13.27
CA ASP A 242 -20.64 18.94 -13.72
C ASP A 242 -20.65 18.63 -15.22
N ARG A 243 -19.65 19.12 -15.95
CA ARG A 243 -19.49 18.89 -17.38
C ARG A 243 -19.43 17.41 -17.72
N ASP A 244 -18.89 16.58 -16.83
CA ASP A 244 -18.81 15.12 -17.03
C ASP A 244 -20.17 14.41 -16.87
N ASP A 245 -21.21 15.15 -16.45
CA ASP A 245 -22.60 14.67 -16.34
C ASP A 245 -23.46 14.93 -17.57
N PHE A 246 -22.93 15.60 -18.60
CA PHE A 246 -23.53 15.62 -19.93
C PHE A 246 -22.66 14.91 -20.98
N MET A 247 -23.30 14.12 -21.84
CA MET A 247 -22.61 13.49 -22.96
C MET A 247 -23.55 13.41 -24.18
N GLU A 248 -23.16 14.10 -25.26
CA GLU A 248 -23.90 14.11 -26.53
C GLU A 248 -23.93 12.71 -27.17
N ASN A 249 -22.79 12.01 -27.14
CA ASN A 249 -22.61 10.67 -27.68
C ASN A 249 -22.29 9.68 -26.54
N PRO A 250 -23.30 9.17 -25.80
CA PRO A 250 -23.07 8.39 -24.60
C PRO A 250 -22.46 7.02 -24.88
N THR A 251 -21.40 6.67 -24.15
CA THR A 251 -20.90 5.29 -24.12
C THR A 251 -21.90 4.37 -23.40
N LYS A 252 -21.87 3.06 -23.71
CA LYS A 252 -22.70 2.06 -23.01
C LYS A 252 -22.45 2.11 -21.49
N GLY A 253 -23.53 2.26 -20.71
CA GLY A 253 -23.46 2.38 -19.25
C GLY A 253 -23.42 3.82 -18.72
N TYR A 254 -23.54 4.82 -19.61
CA TYR A 254 -23.70 6.21 -19.20
C TYR A 254 -25.15 6.50 -18.76
N PHE A 255 -25.33 6.86 -17.50
CA PHE A 255 -26.66 7.03 -16.88
C PHE A 255 -27.05 8.47 -16.56
N ARG A 256 -26.19 9.45 -16.90
CA ARG A 256 -26.42 10.88 -16.67
C ARG A 256 -27.14 11.52 -17.87
N ILE A 257 -27.21 12.84 -17.94
CA ILE A 257 -28.01 13.53 -18.97
C ILE A 257 -27.37 13.39 -20.35
N THR A 258 -28.21 13.11 -21.34
CA THR A 258 -27.85 13.07 -22.75
C THR A 258 -28.94 13.79 -23.55
N PRO A 259 -28.78 14.00 -24.87
CA PRO A 259 -29.84 14.59 -25.70
C PRO A 259 -31.17 13.83 -25.61
N ASN A 260 -31.12 12.52 -25.35
CA ASN A 260 -32.28 11.63 -25.36
C ASN A 260 -32.57 10.97 -24.00
N GLN A 261 -31.79 11.26 -22.96
CA GLN A 261 -31.91 10.62 -21.64
C GLN A 261 -32.07 11.69 -20.56
N PRO A 262 -33.21 11.71 -19.83
CA PRO A 262 -33.39 12.59 -18.69
C PRO A 262 -32.57 12.13 -17.48
N VAL A 263 -32.32 13.05 -16.56
CA VAL A 263 -31.60 12.79 -15.30
C VAL A 263 -32.33 13.44 -14.13
N ARG A 264 -32.18 12.89 -12.93
CA ARG A 264 -32.63 13.55 -11.71
C ARG A 264 -31.55 14.50 -11.20
N LEU A 265 -31.94 15.73 -10.92
CA LEU A 265 -31.17 16.63 -10.06
C LEU A 265 -31.38 16.17 -8.62
N LYS A 266 -30.30 15.81 -7.93
CA LYS A 266 -30.41 15.23 -6.59
C LYS A 266 -31.15 16.19 -5.63
N TYR A 267 -32.10 15.66 -4.87
CA TYR A 267 -33.11 16.37 -4.05
C TYR A 267 -34.14 17.25 -4.79
N ALA A 268 -33.94 17.54 -6.07
CA ALA A 268 -34.82 18.40 -6.85
C ALA A 268 -35.63 17.60 -7.88
N TYR A 269 -35.75 18.11 -9.10
CA TYR A 269 -36.61 17.61 -10.17
C TYR A 269 -35.85 16.71 -11.18
N ILE A 270 -36.59 16.01 -12.03
CA ILE A 270 -36.06 15.42 -13.26
C ILE A 270 -36.01 16.48 -14.35
N ILE A 271 -34.89 16.56 -15.07
CA ILE A 271 -34.70 17.41 -16.25
C ILE A 271 -34.41 16.59 -17.51
N ARG A 272 -34.77 17.12 -18.67
CA ARG A 272 -34.40 16.61 -19.99
C ARG A 272 -33.66 17.68 -20.79
N CYS A 273 -32.71 17.26 -21.62
CA CYS A 273 -32.06 18.14 -22.59
C CYS A 273 -33.06 18.51 -23.70
N LYS A 274 -33.07 19.78 -24.09
CA LYS A 274 -33.86 20.31 -25.21
C LYS A 274 -32.96 20.82 -26.32
N GLU A 275 -31.97 21.62 -25.97
CA GLU A 275 -31.02 22.22 -26.92
C GLU A 275 -29.61 22.26 -26.32
N ILE A 276 -28.61 22.10 -27.17
CA ILE A 276 -27.19 22.17 -26.81
C ILE A 276 -26.62 23.42 -27.45
N ILE A 277 -26.09 24.34 -26.64
CA ILE A 277 -25.43 25.53 -27.13
C ILE A 277 -23.92 25.29 -27.09
N LYS A 278 -23.29 25.48 -28.26
CA LYS A 278 -21.85 25.33 -28.47
C LYS A 278 -21.22 26.67 -28.84
N ASP A 279 -19.96 26.85 -28.49
CA ASP A 279 -19.18 27.98 -28.95
C ASP A 279 -18.63 27.78 -30.38
N ALA A 280 -17.83 28.74 -30.85
CA ALA A 280 -17.23 28.71 -32.18
C ALA A 280 -16.25 27.53 -32.40
N ASN A 281 -15.70 26.95 -31.32
CA ASN A 281 -14.79 25.81 -31.36
C ASN A 281 -15.53 24.47 -31.29
N GLY A 282 -16.85 24.50 -31.09
CA GLY A 282 -17.69 23.32 -30.91
C GLY A 282 -17.75 22.82 -29.46
N ASP A 283 -17.20 23.57 -28.50
CA ASP A 283 -17.27 23.24 -27.09
C ASP A 283 -18.65 23.57 -26.53
N ILE A 284 -19.22 22.66 -25.74
CA ILE A 284 -20.55 22.84 -25.13
C ILE A 284 -20.43 23.88 -24.00
N ILE A 285 -21.15 24.99 -24.12
CA ILE A 285 -21.12 26.09 -23.14
C ILE A 285 -22.40 26.16 -22.30
N GLU A 286 -23.53 25.71 -22.84
CA GLU A 286 -24.82 25.73 -22.14
C GLU A 286 -25.75 24.63 -22.65
N ILE A 287 -26.60 24.10 -21.78
CA ILE A 287 -27.70 23.21 -22.12
C ILE A 287 -29.01 23.92 -21.81
N LYS A 288 -29.91 24.02 -22.80
CA LYS A 288 -31.31 24.33 -22.53
C LYS A 288 -32.02 23.04 -22.14
N ALA A 289 -32.70 23.07 -21.01
CA ALA A 289 -33.40 21.92 -20.47
C ALA A 289 -34.86 22.26 -20.18
N GLU A 290 -35.66 21.22 -20.03
CA GLU A 290 -37.00 21.31 -19.46
C GLU A 290 -37.08 20.40 -18.23
N TYR A 291 -37.74 20.86 -17.17
CA TYR A 291 -38.02 20.06 -15.99
C TYR A 291 -39.43 19.46 -16.04
N TYR A 292 -39.65 18.40 -15.26
CA TYR A 292 -40.96 17.81 -15.07
C TYR A 292 -41.56 18.28 -13.73
N PRO A 293 -42.65 19.09 -13.72
CA PRO A 293 -43.19 19.69 -12.49
C PRO A 293 -43.55 18.68 -11.39
N ASN A 294 -44.11 17.54 -11.77
CA ASN A 294 -44.56 16.50 -10.84
C ASN A 294 -43.45 15.50 -10.44
N SER A 295 -42.17 15.85 -10.65
CA SER A 295 -41.02 14.93 -10.45
C SER A 295 -40.13 15.23 -9.24
N ARG A 296 -40.58 16.15 -8.36
CA ARG A 296 -39.81 16.55 -7.16
C ARG A 296 -39.42 15.34 -6.33
N SER A 297 -38.14 15.24 -5.97
CA SER A 297 -37.62 14.13 -5.15
C SER A 297 -38.38 14.03 -3.82
N GLY A 298 -38.74 12.82 -3.40
CA GLY A 298 -39.57 12.58 -2.22
C GLY A 298 -41.09 12.72 -2.44
N ALA A 299 -41.52 13.33 -3.55
CA ALA A 299 -42.93 13.53 -3.90
C ALA A 299 -43.21 13.29 -5.41
N ASP A 300 -42.42 12.42 -6.05
CA ASP A 300 -42.48 12.20 -7.50
C ASP A 300 -43.73 11.39 -7.89
N THR A 301 -44.57 11.99 -8.72
CA THR A 301 -45.77 11.39 -9.32
C THR A 301 -45.74 11.41 -10.86
N SER A 302 -44.60 11.76 -11.45
CA SER A 302 -44.42 11.90 -12.90
C SER A 302 -44.42 10.57 -13.66
N GLY A 303 -44.13 9.45 -12.97
CA GLY A 303 -43.97 8.13 -13.57
C GLY A 303 -42.68 7.95 -14.38
N ILE A 304 -41.81 8.97 -14.42
CA ILE A 304 -40.58 8.96 -15.21
C ILE A 304 -39.49 8.20 -14.45
N LYS A 305 -38.94 7.16 -15.08
CA LYS A 305 -37.82 6.40 -14.53
C LYS A 305 -36.50 6.93 -15.07
N VAL A 306 -35.64 7.37 -14.16
CA VAL A 306 -34.26 7.76 -14.46
C VAL A 306 -33.26 6.76 -13.87
N LYS A 307 -32.07 6.67 -14.47
CA LYS A 307 -31.04 5.71 -14.07
C LYS A 307 -30.02 6.26 -13.07
N SER A 308 -29.95 7.58 -12.91
CA SER A 308 -29.06 8.22 -11.94
C SER A 308 -29.61 9.55 -11.45
N ALA A 309 -29.03 10.04 -10.36
CA ALA A 309 -29.18 11.40 -9.88
C ALA A 309 -27.80 12.07 -9.85
N ILE A 310 -27.73 13.33 -10.29
CA ILE A 310 -26.49 14.12 -10.37
C ILE A 310 -26.53 15.30 -9.38
N GLN A 311 -25.37 15.74 -8.93
CA GLN A 311 -25.24 16.97 -8.16
C GLN A 311 -25.37 18.19 -9.08
N TRP A 312 -25.77 19.30 -8.48
CA TRP A 312 -26.00 20.57 -9.16
C TRP A 312 -25.94 21.69 -8.13
N VAL A 313 -25.76 22.93 -8.59
CA VAL A 313 -25.84 24.14 -7.76
C VAL A 313 -26.60 25.24 -8.51
N GLU A 314 -27.30 26.11 -7.80
CA GLU A 314 -28.01 27.26 -8.39
C GLU A 314 -27.03 28.36 -8.78
N ALA A 315 -27.26 29.01 -9.93
CA ALA A 315 -26.27 29.86 -10.57
C ALA A 315 -25.98 31.20 -9.85
N ASN A 316 -26.94 31.78 -9.15
CA ASN A 316 -26.84 33.11 -8.53
C ASN A 316 -26.31 33.05 -7.10
N GLU A 317 -26.63 31.99 -6.36
CA GLU A 317 -26.28 31.84 -4.96
C GLU A 317 -25.08 30.93 -4.71
N ALA A 318 -24.68 30.12 -5.71
CA ALA A 318 -23.48 29.30 -5.60
C ALA A 318 -22.23 30.16 -5.35
N LYS A 319 -21.33 29.61 -4.53
CA LYS A 319 -20.07 30.26 -4.18
C LYS A 319 -18.95 29.67 -5.03
N LYS A 320 -18.14 30.55 -5.60
CA LYS A 320 -16.95 30.17 -6.36
C LYS A 320 -15.84 29.77 -5.39
N ILE A 321 -15.23 28.62 -5.62
CA ILE A 321 -14.17 28.08 -4.77
C ILE A 321 -13.00 27.53 -5.60
N GLU A 322 -11.82 27.47 -4.99
CA GLU A 322 -10.71 26.66 -5.48
C GLU A 322 -10.81 25.25 -4.89
N VAL A 323 -10.63 24.24 -5.74
CA VAL A 323 -10.53 22.83 -5.31
C VAL A 323 -9.19 22.26 -5.74
N ARG A 324 -8.45 21.71 -4.78
CA ARG A 324 -7.17 21.04 -4.98
C ARG A 324 -7.38 19.54 -4.93
N VAL A 325 -7.31 18.91 -6.11
CA VAL A 325 -7.49 17.47 -6.27
C VAL A 325 -6.12 16.81 -6.23
N TYR A 326 -5.84 16.09 -5.15
CA TYR A 326 -4.59 15.34 -4.98
C TYR A 326 -4.71 13.92 -5.50
N ASP A 327 -3.64 13.45 -6.11
CA ASP A 327 -3.42 12.04 -6.47
C ASP A 327 -2.12 11.56 -5.78
N ARG A 328 -1.77 10.29 -5.98
CA ARG A 328 -0.52 9.72 -5.48
C ARG A 328 0.66 10.52 -5.99
N LEU A 329 1.60 10.82 -5.09
CA LEU A 329 2.79 11.62 -5.39
C LEU A 329 3.72 10.91 -6.40
N PHE A 330 3.77 9.58 -6.36
CA PHE A 330 4.55 8.76 -7.28
C PHE A 330 3.65 7.90 -8.16
N GLN A 331 4.06 7.68 -9.40
CA GLN A 331 3.33 6.80 -10.34
C GLN A 331 3.63 5.32 -10.10
N ASN A 332 4.82 5.03 -9.59
CA ASN A 332 5.32 3.68 -9.40
C ASN A 332 5.04 3.17 -8.00
N GLU A 333 4.75 1.87 -7.88
CA GLU A 333 4.44 1.23 -6.61
C GLU A 333 5.61 1.27 -5.63
N ALA A 334 6.84 1.10 -6.11
CA ALA A 334 8.06 1.18 -5.32
C ALA A 334 8.99 2.30 -5.84
N PRO A 335 8.71 3.57 -5.51
CA PRO A 335 9.44 4.70 -6.06
C PRO A 335 10.90 4.73 -5.61
N GLN A 336 11.81 4.96 -6.56
CA GLN A 336 13.26 5.01 -6.36
C GLN A 336 13.76 6.43 -6.15
N GLY A 337 13.14 7.43 -6.78
CA GLY A 337 13.63 8.80 -6.72
C GLY A 337 12.63 9.81 -7.27
N ILE A 338 13.11 11.02 -7.54
CA ILE A 338 12.33 12.14 -8.07
C ILE A 338 11.82 11.86 -9.50
N GLU A 339 12.44 10.94 -10.24
CA GLU A 339 12.06 10.60 -11.61
C GLU A 339 10.70 9.89 -11.67
N ASP A 340 10.27 9.28 -10.56
CA ASP A 340 9.01 8.54 -10.45
C ASP A 340 7.80 9.42 -10.06
N ILE A 341 8.01 10.74 -9.92
CA ILE A 341 6.96 11.67 -9.49
C ILE A 341 5.83 11.71 -10.51
N ASN A 342 4.61 11.69 -10.00
CA ASN A 342 3.41 11.87 -10.80
C ASN A 342 3.20 13.37 -11.09
N PRO A 343 3.31 13.81 -12.37
CA PRO A 343 3.04 15.20 -12.74
C PRO A 343 1.56 15.57 -12.52
N ASN A 344 0.67 14.58 -12.43
CA ASN A 344 -0.75 14.78 -12.14
C ASN A 344 -1.08 14.62 -10.64
N SER A 345 -0.07 14.61 -9.75
CA SER A 345 -0.26 14.48 -8.30
C SER A 345 -1.08 15.61 -7.67
N LEU A 346 -1.20 16.75 -8.35
CA LEU A 346 -2.05 17.87 -7.96
C LEU A 346 -2.71 18.48 -9.21
N LYS A 347 -4.04 18.56 -9.19
CA LYS A 347 -4.84 19.35 -10.12
C LYS A 347 -5.58 20.44 -9.35
N VAL A 348 -5.35 21.70 -9.73
CA VAL A 348 -6.03 22.87 -9.14
C VAL A 348 -7.19 23.29 -10.04
N ILE A 349 -8.39 23.39 -9.47
CA ILE A 349 -9.62 23.78 -10.15
C ILE A 349 -10.09 25.11 -9.53
N LYS A 350 -9.94 26.22 -10.26
CA LYS A 350 -10.19 27.58 -9.72
C LYS A 350 -11.63 28.08 -9.85
N ASN A 351 -12.45 27.38 -10.62
CA ASN A 351 -13.80 27.82 -10.98
C ASN A 351 -14.86 26.81 -10.53
N ALA A 352 -14.58 26.01 -9.51
CA ALA A 352 -15.60 25.12 -8.94
C ALA A 352 -16.68 25.95 -8.24
N LEU A 353 -17.89 25.41 -8.19
CA LEU A 353 -19.05 26.07 -7.58
C LEU A 353 -19.63 25.17 -6.49
N ILE A 354 -19.85 25.73 -5.30
CA ILE A 354 -20.41 25.03 -4.14
C ILE A 354 -21.70 25.68 -3.69
N GLU A 355 -22.59 24.89 -3.09
CA GLU A 355 -23.81 25.43 -2.46
C GLU A 355 -23.47 26.43 -1.32
N PRO A 356 -24.33 27.44 -1.08
CA PRO A 356 -24.03 28.52 -0.14
C PRO A 356 -23.92 28.06 1.32
N ALA A 357 -24.61 26.98 1.71
CA ALA A 357 -24.66 26.46 3.07
C ALA A 357 -23.29 26.00 3.63
N VAL A 358 -22.30 25.76 2.77
CA VAL A 358 -20.96 25.32 3.19
C VAL A 358 -20.13 26.48 3.71
N ILE A 359 -20.20 27.65 3.07
CA ILE A 359 -19.38 28.82 3.44
C ILE A 359 -19.80 29.42 4.78
N THR A 360 -21.05 29.19 5.20
CA THR A 360 -21.54 29.63 6.52
C THR A 360 -21.10 28.70 7.65
N GLN A 361 -20.51 27.54 7.35
CA GLN A 361 -20.00 26.59 8.34
C GLN A 361 -18.48 26.70 8.49
N LYS A 362 -17.99 26.61 9.74
CA LYS A 362 -16.60 26.90 10.13
C LYS A 362 -15.55 26.05 9.37
N PRO A 363 -14.32 26.56 9.18
CA PRO A 363 -13.25 25.93 8.38
C PRO A 363 -12.71 24.59 8.91
N ASP A 364 -13.11 24.10 10.10
CA ASP A 364 -12.66 22.77 10.58
C ASP A 364 -13.67 21.64 10.29
N VAL A 365 -14.61 21.87 9.39
CA VAL A 365 -15.57 20.84 8.96
C VAL A 365 -15.06 20.13 7.71
N ARG A 366 -15.12 18.80 7.74
CA ARG A 366 -14.93 17.95 6.56
C ARG A 366 -16.28 17.72 5.93
N PHE A 367 -16.31 17.69 4.60
CA PHE A 367 -17.53 17.50 3.82
C PHE A 367 -17.36 16.32 2.89
N GLN A 368 -18.46 15.63 2.60
CA GLN A 368 -18.54 14.82 1.40
C GLN A 368 -19.19 15.68 0.32
N PHE A 369 -18.45 16.00 -0.74
CA PHE A 369 -19.05 16.57 -1.93
C PHE A 369 -19.71 15.43 -2.69
N GLU A 370 -21.02 15.55 -2.89
CA GLU A 370 -21.86 14.53 -3.50
C GLU A 370 -21.26 14.04 -4.82
N ARG A 371 -21.09 12.71 -4.94
CA ARG A 371 -20.46 11.99 -6.07
C ARG A 371 -18.96 12.26 -6.32
N GLU A 372 -18.36 13.26 -5.69
CA GLU A 372 -16.96 13.66 -5.96
C GLU A 372 -15.94 13.03 -5.00
N GLY A 373 -16.22 13.04 -3.70
CA GLY A 373 -15.28 12.61 -2.66
C GLY A 373 -15.44 13.33 -1.35
N TYR A 374 -14.43 13.18 -0.49
CA TYR A 374 -14.33 13.88 0.78
C TYR A 374 -13.36 15.04 0.67
N PHE A 375 -13.73 16.18 1.24
CA PHE A 375 -13.04 17.45 1.11
C PHE A 375 -12.90 18.13 2.47
N TYR A 376 -11.85 18.95 2.59
CA TYR A 376 -11.54 19.72 3.79
C TYR A 376 -11.11 21.12 3.37
N ALA A 377 -11.57 22.15 4.07
CA ALA A 377 -11.04 23.50 3.86
C ALA A 377 -9.53 23.52 4.17
N ASP A 378 -8.71 24.07 3.27
CA ASP A 378 -7.26 24.11 3.50
C ASP A 378 -6.97 25.00 4.73
N PRO A 379 -6.36 24.47 5.80
CA PRO A 379 -6.25 25.21 7.06
C PRO A 379 -5.26 26.37 7.01
N ILE A 380 -4.54 26.55 5.89
CA ILE A 380 -3.51 27.58 5.73
C ILE A 380 -3.96 28.63 4.72
N ASP A 381 -4.46 28.20 3.56
CA ASP A 381 -4.74 29.09 2.43
C ASP A 381 -6.23 29.47 2.31
N TYR A 382 -7.14 28.85 3.09
CA TYR A 382 -8.56 29.17 3.06
C TYR A 382 -8.84 30.57 3.65
N THR A 383 -9.70 31.33 2.97
CA THR A 383 -10.37 32.53 3.50
C THR A 383 -11.83 32.54 3.05
N ASP A 384 -12.71 33.29 3.71
CA ASP A 384 -14.12 33.36 3.31
C ASP A 384 -14.28 34.09 1.95
N GLU A 385 -13.35 34.98 1.60
CA GLU A 385 -13.30 35.68 0.31
C GLU A 385 -12.74 34.80 -0.82
N ALA A 386 -11.82 33.89 -0.50
CA ALA A 386 -11.23 32.93 -1.42
C ALA A 386 -11.23 31.53 -0.79
N PRO A 387 -12.37 30.82 -0.80
CA PRO A 387 -12.46 29.50 -0.17
C PRO A 387 -11.67 28.46 -0.96
N ILE A 388 -10.85 27.68 -0.27
CA ILE A 388 -9.99 26.63 -0.85
C ILE A 388 -10.26 25.30 -0.18
N PHE A 389 -10.58 24.28 -0.97
CA PHE A 389 -10.85 22.94 -0.48
C PHE A 389 -9.86 21.91 -1.04
N ASN A 390 -9.25 21.15 -0.13
CA ASN A 390 -8.42 20.00 -0.43
C ASN A 390 -9.28 18.75 -0.58
N LYS A 391 -9.10 17.99 -1.66
CA LYS A 391 -9.66 16.64 -1.78
C LYS A 391 -8.88 15.69 -0.87
N ILE A 392 -9.52 15.21 0.18
CA ILE A 392 -8.94 14.22 1.11
C ILE A 392 -8.75 12.91 0.34
N VAL A 393 -9.86 12.37 -0.19
CA VAL A 393 -9.91 11.08 -0.88
C VAL A 393 -11.15 11.00 -1.78
N SER A 394 -11.06 10.30 -2.91
CA SER A 394 -12.21 9.99 -3.77
C SER A 394 -13.18 8.99 -3.13
N LEU A 395 -14.45 9.03 -3.54
CA LEU A 395 -15.40 7.96 -3.22
C LEU A 395 -14.92 6.61 -3.78
N LYS A 396 -15.45 5.52 -3.24
CA LYS A 396 -15.16 4.17 -3.74
C LYS A 396 -15.68 4.07 -5.17
N GLU A 397 -14.81 3.75 -6.14
CA GLU A 397 -15.26 3.48 -7.51
C GLU A 397 -16.20 2.26 -7.52
N SER A 398 -17.47 2.48 -7.89
CA SER A 398 -18.35 1.38 -8.29
C SER A 398 -17.89 0.87 -9.65
N SER A 399 -17.08 -0.18 -9.65
CA SER A 399 -16.53 -0.87 -10.82
C SER A 399 -17.57 -1.05 -11.96
N THR A 400 -17.61 -0.09 -12.88
CA THR A 400 -18.20 -0.22 -14.24
C THR A 400 -17.20 0.05 -15.34
N LYS A 401 -15.97 0.48 -15.01
CA LYS A 401 -14.83 0.19 -15.87
C LYS A 401 -14.59 -1.31 -15.79
N LYS A 402 -15.13 -2.07 -16.75
CA LYS A 402 -14.51 -3.34 -17.15
C LYS A 402 -13.04 -3.01 -17.33
N LYS A 403 -12.20 -3.41 -16.35
CA LYS A 403 -10.78 -3.59 -16.62
C LYS A 403 -10.76 -4.41 -17.90
N LYS A 404 -10.26 -3.84 -19.00
CA LYS A 404 -9.80 -4.66 -20.11
C LYS A 404 -9.00 -5.77 -19.45
N ALA A 405 -9.34 -7.03 -19.77
CA ALA A 405 -8.59 -8.18 -19.29
C ALA A 405 -7.10 -7.80 -19.40
N PRO A 406 -6.31 -7.92 -18.31
CA PRO A 406 -4.90 -7.65 -18.43
C PRO A 406 -4.41 -8.51 -19.58
N GLN A 407 -3.88 -7.86 -20.63
CA GLN A 407 -2.90 -8.54 -21.46
C GLN A 407 -1.89 -9.16 -20.48
N PRO A 408 -1.36 -10.36 -20.74
CA PRO A 408 -0.42 -11.01 -19.84
C PRO A 408 0.83 -10.12 -19.71
N LYS A 409 0.78 -9.22 -18.73
CA LYS A 409 1.92 -8.49 -18.20
C LYS A 409 2.59 -9.43 -17.21
N ALA A 410 3.91 -9.47 -17.29
CA ALA A 410 4.78 -10.30 -16.47
C ALA A 410 4.32 -10.31 -15.01
N LYS A 411 4.29 -11.52 -14.42
CA LYS A 411 4.07 -11.72 -12.99
C LYS A 411 5.12 -10.90 -12.24
N SER A 412 4.69 -9.88 -11.51
CA SER A 412 5.52 -9.17 -10.55
C SER A 412 5.89 -10.13 -9.41
N GLU A 413 7.16 -10.47 -9.32
CA GLU A 413 7.70 -11.27 -8.23
C GLU A 413 7.71 -10.49 -6.90
N PRO A 414 7.52 -11.17 -5.77
CA PRO A 414 7.69 -10.57 -4.45
C PRO A 414 9.17 -10.32 -4.17
N LYS A 415 9.63 -9.08 -4.36
CA LYS A 415 11.01 -8.68 -3.99
C LYS A 415 11.14 -8.59 -2.47
N LYS A 416 12.03 -9.39 -1.91
CA LYS A 416 12.53 -9.20 -0.55
C LYS A 416 13.39 -7.94 -0.50
N VAL A 417 13.25 -7.19 0.58
CA VAL A 417 13.99 -5.95 0.88
C VAL A 417 15.48 -6.27 1.00
N GLN A 418 16.33 -5.65 0.16
CA GLN A 418 17.78 -5.73 0.26
C GLN A 418 18.31 -4.50 1.03
N ILE A 419 19.16 -4.78 2.01
CA ILE A 419 19.91 -3.83 2.82
C ILE A 419 21.09 -3.32 1.97
N ASP A 420 21.24 -1.99 1.85
CA ASP A 420 22.34 -1.34 1.13
C ASP A 420 23.70 -1.68 1.76
N GLY A 421 24.39 -2.66 1.18
CA GLY A 421 25.86 -2.73 1.17
C GLY A 421 26.35 -2.23 -0.18
N ALA A 422 27.46 -1.48 -0.20
CA ALA A 422 28.04 -0.89 -1.41
C ALA A 422 28.09 -1.90 -2.57
N VAL A 423 27.42 -1.57 -3.69
CA VAL A 423 27.37 -2.42 -4.87
C VAL A 423 28.77 -2.51 -5.47
N VAL A 424 29.43 -3.64 -5.28
CA VAL A 424 30.67 -3.97 -6.00
C VAL A 424 30.29 -4.17 -7.47
N PRO A 425 30.90 -3.43 -8.41
CA PRO A 425 30.61 -3.60 -9.84
C PRO A 425 30.90 -5.04 -10.29
N MET A 426 30.07 -5.58 -11.18
CA MET A 426 30.30 -6.91 -11.77
C MET A 426 31.58 -6.88 -12.63
N SER A 427 32.34 -7.97 -12.61
CA SER A 427 33.38 -8.26 -13.60
C SER A 427 32.75 -8.43 -14.99
N LYS A 428 33.60 -8.42 -16.03
CA LYS A 428 33.12 -8.59 -17.42
C LYS A 428 32.49 -9.96 -17.62
N GLU A 429 33.04 -10.98 -16.98
CA GLU A 429 32.59 -12.36 -17.03
C GLU A 429 31.22 -12.52 -16.35
N GLU A 430 31.06 -11.92 -15.16
CA GLU A 430 29.77 -11.89 -14.44
C GLU A 430 28.70 -11.12 -15.23
N GLN A 431 29.07 -10.01 -15.89
CA GLN A 431 28.13 -9.23 -16.69
C GLN A 431 27.61 -10.04 -17.90
N ILE A 432 28.48 -10.81 -18.56
CA ILE A 432 28.08 -11.69 -19.67
C ILE A 432 27.11 -12.77 -19.19
N LEU A 433 27.39 -13.41 -18.05
CA LEU A 433 26.48 -14.40 -17.46
C LEU A 433 25.15 -13.79 -17.05
N PHE A 434 25.18 -12.60 -16.44
CA PHE A 434 23.98 -11.86 -16.06
C PHE A 434 23.11 -11.54 -17.28
N ASP A 435 23.71 -11.04 -18.36
CA ASP A 435 23.00 -10.72 -19.59
C ASP A 435 22.44 -11.98 -20.26
N LYS A 436 23.17 -13.11 -20.24
CA LYS A 436 22.68 -14.42 -20.71
C LYS A 436 21.45 -14.85 -19.92
N TYR A 437 21.52 -14.81 -18.60
CA TYR A 437 20.43 -15.22 -17.70
C TYR A 437 19.17 -14.36 -17.83
N ILE A 438 19.32 -13.05 -18.02
CA ILE A 438 18.19 -12.14 -18.25
C ILE A 438 17.61 -12.30 -19.65
N ASN A 439 18.47 -12.26 -20.68
CA ASN A 439 18.01 -12.10 -22.05
C ASN A 439 17.61 -13.43 -22.69
N GLU A 440 18.35 -14.50 -22.43
CA GLU A 440 18.13 -15.82 -23.03
C GLU A 440 17.16 -16.65 -22.17
N PHE A 441 17.44 -16.77 -20.87
CA PHE A 441 16.65 -17.63 -19.97
C PHE A 441 15.49 -16.92 -19.26
N LYS A 442 15.32 -15.61 -19.52
CA LYS A 442 14.20 -14.78 -18.99
C LYS A 442 14.11 -14.83 -17.45
N LEU A 443 15.24 -14.95 -16.77
CA LEU A 443 15.30 -14.89 -15.31
C LEU A 443 15.08 -13.46 -14.84
N ASN A 444 14.59 -13.29 -13.61
CA ASN A 444 14.54 -11.97 -13.00
C ASN A 444 15.94 -11.48 -12.59
N SER A 445 16.09 -10.18 -12.40
CA SER A 445 17.39 -9.55 -12.12
C SER A 445 18.05 -10.02 -10.82
N GLU A 446 17.29 -10.42 -9.80
CA GLU A 446 17.85 -10.86 -8.51
C GLU A 446 18.46 -12.26 -8.61
N VAL A 447 17.71 -13.18 -9.23
CA VAL A 447 18.12 -14.55 -9.51
C VAL A 447 19.29 -14.56 -10.50
N ALA A 448 19.20 -13.78 -11.59
CA ALA A 448 20.29 -13.65 -12.55
C ALA A 448 21.56 -13.08 -11.91
N ASN A 449 21.45 -12.05 -11.05
CA ASN A 449 22.61 -11.49 -10.35
C ASN A 449 23.23 -12.49 -9.37
N THR A 450 22.39 -13.29 -8.69
CA THR A 450 22.86 -14.33 -7.76
C THR A 450 23.63 -15.43 -8.50
N LEU A 451 23.07 -15.93 -9.60
CA LEU A 451 23.72 -16.95 -10.42
C LEU A 451 24.98 -16.41 -11.10
N ALA A 452 24.96 -15.17 -11.61
CA ALA A 452 26.08 -14.59 -12.31
C ALA A 452 27.31 -14.39 -11.40
N ARG A 453 27.09 -14.02 -10.13
CA ARG A 453 28.17 -13.74 -9.15
C ARG A 453 28.67 -14.96 -8.38
N ASP A 454 27.97 -16.08 -8.46
CA ASP A 454 28.37 -17.32 -7.78
C ASP A 454 28.64 -18.39 -8.83
N SER A 455 29.93 -18.61 -9.11
CA SER A 455 30.36 -19.59 -10.12
C SER A 455 29.92 -21.02 -9.82
N LYS A 456 29.77 -21.39 -8.53
CA LYS A 456 29.31 -22.74 -8.12
C LYS A 456 27.83 -22.90 -8.45
N LEU A 457 27.01 -21.91 -8.09
CA LEU A 457 25.58 -21.91 -8.42
C LEU A 457 25.33 -21.81 -9.93
N SER A 458 26.14 -21.02 -10.62
CA SER A 458 26.11 -20.91 -12.08
C SER A 458 26.35 -22.26 -12.76
N SER A 459 27.41 -22.99 -12.36
CA SER A 459 27.71 -24.32 -12.89
C SER A 459 26.58 -25.31 -12.61
N PHE A 460 26.11 -25.35 -11.36
CA PHE A 460 25.03 -26.25 -10.95
C PHE A 460 23.74 -25.97 -11.73
N TYR A 461 23.41 -24.69 -11.94
CA TYR A 461 22.26 -24.25 -12.73
C TYR A 461 22.35 -24.72 -14.18
N GLU A 462 23.47 -24.46 -14.86
CA GLU A 462 23.66 -24.83 -16.27
C GLU A 462 23.70 -26.36 -16.46
N GLU A 463 24.35 -27.10 -15.55
CA GLU A 463 24.34 -28.56 -15.56
C GLU A 463 22.93 -29.12 -15.37
N THR A 464 22.13 -28.54 -14.49
CA THR A 464 20.73 -28.96 -14.28
C THR A 464 19.87 -28.64 -15.51
N LEU A 465 20.08 -27.47 -16.11
CA LEU A 465 19.34 -27.04 -17.31
C LEU A 465 19.64 -27.91 -18.53
N ASN A 466 20.87 -28.41 -18.66
CA ASN A 466 21.26 -29.36 -19.70
C ASN A 466 20.54 -30.72 -19.56
N ILE A 467 20.10 -31.10 -18.35
CA ILE A 467 19.37 -32.33 -18.10
C ILE A 467 17.86 -32.15 -18.37
N TYR A 468 17.29 -31.03 -17.92
CA TYR A 468 15.87 -30.72 -18.12
C TYR A 468 15.66 -29.23 -18.41
N ASN A 469 15.02 -28.92 -19.55
CA ASN A 469 14.86 -27.54 -19.98
C ASN A 469 13.69 -26.83 -19.25
N SER A 470 13.96 -26.34 -18.03
CA SER A 470 13.02 -25.53 -17.25
C SER A 470 13.73 -24.35 -16.58
N PRO A 471 14.12 -23.33 -17.37
CA PRO A 471 15.09 -22.31 -16.95
C PRO A 471 14.67 -21.55 -15.70
N VAL A 472 13.39 -21.18 -15.58
CA VAL A 472 12.88 -20.39 -14.45
C VAL A 472 12.72 -21.25 -13.19
N ASN A 473 12.15 -22.45 -13.31
CA ASN A 473 11.90 -23.31 -12.13
C ASN A 473 13.20 -23.86 -11.56
N ILE A 474 14.16 -24.22 -12.42
CA ILE A 474 15.50 -24.63 -12.01
C ILE A 474 16.23 -23.46 -11.35
N ALA A 475 16.18 -22.25 -11.93
CA ALA A 475 16.86 -21.10 -11.33
C ALA A 475 16.32 -20.82 -9.92
N ASN A 476 15.00 -20.87 -9.74
CA ASN A 476 14.36 -20.65 -8.45
C ASN A 476 14.76 -21.67 -7.38
N ILE A 477 14.82 -22.97 -7.70
CA ILE A 477 15.24 -23.96 -6.71
C ILE A 477 16.74 -23.87 -6.43
N VAL A 478 17.56 -23.54 -7.45
CA VAL A 478 19.00 -23.40 -7.30
C VAL A 478 19.37 -22.20 -6.43
N THR A 479 18.80 -21.01 -6.68
CA THR A 479 19.14 -19.79 -5.93
C THR A 479 18.53 -19.74 -4.53
N ASN A 480 17.54 -20.58 -4.23
CA ASN A 480 16.91 -20.61 -2.91
C ASN A 480 17.35 -21.83 -2.08
N ASP A 481 17.05 -23.02 -2.58
CA ASP A 481 17.16 -24.26 -1.81
C ASP A 481 18.56 -24.88 -1.92
N VAL A 482 19.14 -24.93 -3.12
CA VAL A 482 20.52 -25.42 -3.34
C VAL A 482 21.54 -24.43 -2.76
N ALA A 483 21.35 -23.12 -2.98
CA ALA A 483 22.18 -22.07 -2.39
C ALA A 483 22.20 -22.11 -0.86
N ARG A 484 21.11 -22.54 -0.21
CA ARG A 484 21.08 -22.72 1.24
C ARG A 484 21.99 -23.84 1.71
N GLU A 485 22.07 -24.95 0.99
CA GLU A 485 22.96 -26.07 1.33
C GLU A 485 24.42 -25.72 1.04
N LEU A 486 24.69 -25.04 -0.07
CA LEU A 486 26.04 -24.61 -0.45
C LEU A 486 26.63 -23.50 0.44
N LYS A 487 25.83 -22.88 1.32
CA LYS A 487 26.34 -21.98 2.36
C LYS A 487 27.07 -22.71 3.48
N THR A 488 26.76 -23.99 3.70
CA THR A 488 27.28 -24.79 4.83
C THR A 488 28.03 -26.04 4.40
N LYS A 489 27.98 -26.41 3.11
CA LYS A 489 28.58 -27.61 2.53
C LYS A 489 29.26 -27.31 1.20
N GLU A 490 30.28 -28.09 0.86
CA GLU A 490 30.89 -28.07 -0.47
C GLU A 490 30.08 -28.92 -1.49
N LEU A 491 30.29 -28.69 -2.79
CA LEU A 491 29.57 -29.39 -3.88
C LEU A 491 29.69 -30.92 -3.79
N ASN A 492 30.84 -31.44 -3.35
CA ASN A 492 31.11 -32.86 -3.16
C ASN A 492 30.49 -33.46 -1.89
N GLU A 493 29.95 -32.62 -0.98
CA GLU A 493 29.28 -33.05 0.25
C GLU A 493 27.75 -33.08 0.10
N LEU A 494 27.23 -32.64 -1.05
CA LEU A 494 25.81 -32.71 -1.35
C LEU A 494 25.37 -34.15 -1.58
N LYS A 495 24.22 -34.51 -1.01
CA LYS A 495 23.58 -35.81 -1.22
C LYS A 495 22.68 -35.86 -2.46
N PHE A 496 22.74 -34.83 -3.28
CA PHE A 496 22.02 -34.67 -4.53
C PHE A 496 22.92 -34.01 -5.57
N SER A 497 22.63 -34.29 -6.83
CA SER A 497 23.30 -33.74 -8.00
C SER A 497 22.30 -32.96 -8.86
N PRO A 498 22.77 -32.29 -9.93
CA PRO A 498 21.90 -31.70 -10.95
C PRO A 498 20.81 -32.66 -11.47
N LYS A 499 21.09 -33.97 -11.51
CA LYS A 499 20.14 -34.99 -11.98
C LYS A 499 18.90 -35.07 -11.09
N GLU A 500 19.07 -35.16 -9.77
CA GLU A 500 17.93 -35.27 -8.84
C GLU A 500 17.11 -33.98 -8.81
N ILE A 501 17.76 -32.81 -8.97
CA ILE A 501 17.04 -31.53 -9.06
C ILE A 501 16.25 -31.42 -10.36
N ALA A 502 16.83 -31.84 -11.50
CA ALA A 502 16.14 -31.88 -12.78
C ALA A 502 14.91 -32.80 -12.73
N GLU A 503 15.05 -34.01 -12.16
CA GLU A 503 13.93 -34.94 -12.00
C GLU A 503 12.85 -34.39 -11.06
N LEU A 504 13.22 -33.72 -9.97
CA LEU A 504 12.26 -33.07 -9.08
C LEU A 504 11.46 -31.96 -9.77
N ILE A 505 12.13 -31.13 -10.58
CA ILE A 505 11.47 -30.06 -11.35
C ILE A 505 10.58 -30.64 -12.45
N GLU A 506 11.01 -31.71 -13.13
CA GLU A 506 10.16 -32.41 -14.11
C GLU A 506 8.84 -32.87 -13.47
N MET A 507 8.88 -33.40 -12.24
CA MET A 507 7.66 -33.84 -11.53
C MET A 507 6.72 -32.69 -11.17
N VAL A 508 7.25 -31.48 -10.94
CA VAL A 508 6.44 -30.26 -10.72
C VAL A 508 5.83 -29.78 -12.03
N ASP A 509 6.64 -29.71 -13.09
CA ASP A 509 6.21 -29.22 -14.41
C ASP A 509 5.18 -30.14 -15.06
N ARG A 510 5.25 -31.45 -14.79
CA ARG A 510 4.24 -32.45 -15.19
C ARG A 510 3.04 -32.53 -14.23
N GLU A 511 2.95 -31.63 -13.24
CA GLU A 511 1.89 -31.61 -12.22
C GLU A 511 1.75 -32.91 -11.41
N THR A 512 2.77 -33.78 -11.41
CA THR A 512 2.77 -35.05 -10.66
C THR A 512 2.82 -34.79 -9.15
N ILE A 513 3.53 -33.76 -8.74
CA ILE A 513 3.59 -33.25 -7.37
C ILE A 513 3.37 -31.74 -7.35
N SER A 514 2.93 -31.19 -6.21
CA SER A 514 2.80 -29.73 -6.08
C SER A 514 4.15 -29.11 -5.71
N THR A 515 4.33 -27.81 -5.95
CA THR A 515 5.55 -27.08 -5.52
C THR A 515 5.81 -27.21 -4.02
N LYS A 516 4.75 -27.33 -3.20
CA LYS A 516 4.86 -27.57 -1.76
C LYS A 516 5.44 -28.95 -1.45
N ILE A 517 5.00 -29.97 -2.18
CA ILE A 517 5.50 -31.34 -2.04
C ILE A 517 6.95 -31.41 -2.54
N ALA A 518 7.29 -30.71 -3.62
CA ALA A 518 8.65 -30.67 -4.12
C ALA A 518 9.65 -30.17 -3.07
N LYS A 519 9.27 -29.17 -2.24
CA LYS A 519 10.11 -28.74 -1.10
C LYS A 519 10.32 -29.83 -0.05
N GLN A 520 9.29 -30.62 0.25
CA GLN A 520 9.42 -31.73 1.20
C GLN A 520 10.33 -32.83 0.66
N VAL A 521 10.25 -33.10 -0.64
CA VAL A 521 11.11 -34.07 -1.32
C VAL A 521 12.55 -33.54 -1.37
N PHE A 522 12.77 -32.27 -1.69
CA PHE A 522 14.09 -31.64 -1.65
C PHE A 522 14.73 -31.74 -0.25
N GLU A 523 13.99 -31.43 0.81
CA GLU A 523 14.50 -31.57 2.19
C GLU A 523 14.91 -33.00 2.53
N GLU A 524 14.18 -34.00 2.01
CA GLU A 524 14.52 -35.40 2.19
C GLU A 524 15.80 -35.78 1.45
N ILE A 525 15.90 -35.44 0.16
CA ILE A 525 17.08 -35.74 -0.64
C ILE A 525 18.31 -35.02 -0.06
N SER A 526 18.17 -33.78 0.42
CA SER A 526 19.26 -33.05 1.07
C SER A 526 19.79 -33.76 2.33
N LYS A 527 18.90 -34.35 3.13
CA LYS A 527 19.27 -35.03 4.39
C LYS A 527 19.76 -36.46 4.18
N ASN A 528 19.07 -37.22 3.34
CA ASN A 528 19.20 -38.67 3.25
C ASN A 528 19.68 -39.16 1.88
N GLY A 529 19.69 -38.30 0.86
CA GLY A 529 19.91 -38.68 -0.53
C GLY A 529 18.72 -39.45 -1.10
N GLY A 530 18.90 -39.98 -2.31
CA GLY A 530 17.91 -40.84 -2.99
C GLY A 530 17.21 -40.16 -4.16
N GLU A 531 16.50 -40.97 -4.95
CA GLU A 531 15.83 -40.49 -6.16
C GLU A 531 14.47 -39.83 -5.84
N PRO A 532 14.19 -38.62 -6.35
CA PRO A 532 12.93 -37.91 -6.14
C PRO A 532 11.69 -38.77 -6.38
N LYS A 533 11.66 -39.55 -7.47
CA LYS A 533 10.52 -40.42 -7.81
C LYS A 533 10.25 -41.47 -6.74
N GLN A 534 11.29 -42.16 -6.28
CA GLN A 534 11.16 -43.19 -5.25
C GLN A 534 10.66 -42.60 -3.92
N ILE A 535 11.12 -41.40 -3.55
CA ILE A 535 10.68 -40.70 -2.33
C ILE A 535 9.20 -40.32 -2.42
N VAL A 536 8.76 -39.83 -3.59
CA VAL A 536 7.35 -39.47 -3.84
C VAL A 536 6.44 -40.70 -3.78
N GLU A 537 6.85 -41.80 -4.39
CA GLU A 537 6.11 -43.07 -4.37
C GLU A 537 6.04 -43.65 -2.95
N ALA A 538 7.17 -43.78 -2.26
CA ALA A 538 7.25 -44.34 -0.91
C ALA A 538 6.42 -43.54 0.12
N ARG A 539 6.25 -42.23 -0.08
CA ARG A 539 5.48 -41.35 0.80
C ARG A 539 4.06 -41.08 0.29
N GLY A 540 3.67 -41.67 -0.83
CA GLY A 540 2.36 -41.48 -1.47
C GLY A 540 2.04 -40.01 -1.76
N LEU A 541 3.02 -39.23 -2.22
CA LEU A 541 2.96 -37.77 -2.36
C LEU A 541 2.44 -37.31 -3.74
N ILE A 542 1.89 -38.21 -4.54
CA ILE A 542 1.32 -37.90 -5.85
C ILE A 542 0.08 -37.00 -5.67
N GLN A 543 -0.09 -36.02 -6.57
CA GLN A 543 -1.29 -35.19 -6.55
C GLN A 543 -2.57 -36.01 -6.77
N ILE A 544 -3.59 -35.72 -5.96
CA ILE A 544 -4.93 -36.28 -6.08
C ILE A 544 -5.73 -35.36 -7.00
N SER A 545 -6.05 -35.89 -8.17
CA SER A 545 -6.84 -35.22 -9.20
C SER A 545 -8.19 -35.88 -9.44
N ASP A 546 -8.46 -37.04 -8.82
CA ASP A 546 -9.71 -37.79 -9.00
C ASP A 546 -10.88 -37.13 -8.23
N PRO A 547 -11.94 -36.67 -8.92
CA PRO A 547 -13.14 -36.13 -8.27
C PRO A 547 -13.78 -37.07 -7.25
N ASN A 548 -13.71 -38.40 -7.45
CA ASN A 548 -14.31 -39.37 -6.51
C ASN A 548 -13.65 -39.34 -5.13
N ILE A 549 -12.39 -38.90 -5.06
CA ILE A 549 -11.64 -38.76 -3.81
C ILE A 549 -11.83 -37.34 -3.23
N LEU A 550 -11.91 -36.33 -4.09
CA LEU A 550 -11.99 -34.92 -3.68
C LEU A 550 -13.40 -34.50 -3.23
N LEU A 551 -14.46 -35.00 -3.87
CA LEU A 551 -15.84 -34.61 -3.56
C LEU A 551 -16.25 -34.91 -2.11
N PRO A 552 -15.99 -36.11 -1.54
CA PRO A 552 -16.32 -36.38 -0.13
C PRO A 552 -15.61 -35.43 0.85
N ILE A 553 -14.40 -34.98 0.51
CA ILE A 553 -13.62 -34.04 1.33
C ILE A 553 -14.20 -32.62 1.23
N ILE A 554 -14.66 -32.23 0.04
CA ILE A 554 -15.35 -30.95 -0.19
C ILE A 554 -16.66 -30.91 0.61
N ASP A 555 -17.41 -32.01 0.65
CA ASP A 555 -18.64 -32.13 1.44
C ASP A 555 -18.36 -32.00 2.93
N GLU A 556 -17.34 -32.69 3.44
CA GLU A 556 -16.95 -32.61 4.85
C GLU A 556 -16.52 -31.19 5.25
N VAL A 557 -15.73 -30.53 4.40
CA VAL A 557 -15.29 -29.13 4.61
C VAL A 557 -16.49 -28.18 4.59
N SER A 558 -17.45 -28.40 3.70
CA SER A 558 -18.66 -27.59 3.59
C SER A 558 -19.57 -27.78 4.81
N ALA A 559 -19.76 -29.02 5.26
CA ALA A 559 -20.55 -29.35 6.46
C ALA A 559 -19.96 -28.76 7.74
N LYS A 560 -18.62 -28.67 7.84
CA LYS A 560 -17.92 -28.04 8.97
C LYS A 560 -18.00 -26.51 8.98
N ASN A 561 -18.45 -25.89 7.90
CA ASN A 561 -18.46 -24.43 7.73
C ASN A 561 -19.81 -23.89 7.22
N PRO A 562 -20.95 -24.20 7.89
CA PRO A 562 -22.29 -23.94 7.37
C PRO A 562 -22.58 -22.44 7.15
N ASP A 563 -22.06 -21.56 8.01
CA ASP A 563 -22.26 -20.11 7.87
C ASP A 563 -21.50 -19.52 6.69
N ASN A 564 -20.31 -20.06 6.39
CA ASN A 564 -19.54 -19.64 5.22
C ASN A 564 -20.18 -20.14 3.93
N VAL A 565 -20.80 -21.33 3.95
CA VAL A 565 -21.59 -21.82 2.80
C VAL A 565 -22.78 -20.90 2.54
N LYS A 566 -23.52 -20.50 3.59
CA LYS A 566 -24.63 -19.53 3.47
C LYS A 566 -24.18 -18.20 2.89
N LYS A 567 -23.07 -17.63 3.40
CA LYS A 567 -22.49 -16.37 2.89
C LYS A 567 -22.02 -16.49 1.43
N PHE A 568 -21.44 -17.63 1.06
CA PHE A 568 -21.02 -17.88 -0.32
C PHE A 568 -22.21 -17.94 -1.26
N ARG A 569 -23.27 -18.68 -0.89
CA ARG A 569 -24.54 -18.75 -1.64
C ARG A 569 -25.28 -17.42 -1.71
N ALA A 570 -25.12 -16.54 -0.71
CA ALA A 570 -25.64 -15.17 -0.74
C ALA A 570 -24.83 -14.22 -1.65
N GLY A 571 -23.89 -14.73 -2.45
CA GLY A 571 -23.15 -13.97 -3.46
C GLY A 571 -21.75 -13.52 -3.04
N ASN A 572 -21.25 -13.94 -1.88
CA ASN A 572 -19.87 -13.64 -1.46
C ASN A 572 -18.86 -14.61 -2.10
N SER A 573 -18.59 -14.42 -3.39
CA SER A 573 -17.67 -15.24 -4.18
C SER A 573 -16.21 -15.26 -3.66
N LYS A 574 -15.84 -14.33 -2.78
CA LYS A 574 -14.52 -14.31 -2.13
C LYS A 574 -14.28 -15.50 -1.20
N LEU A 575 -15.33 -16.18 -0.74
CA LEU A 575 -15.22 -17.37 0.10
C LEU A 575 -14.80 -18.63 -0.69
N LEU A 576 -14.78 -18.60 -2.03
CA LEU A 576 -14.28 -19.73 -2.84
C LEU A 576 -12.84 -20.10 -2.44
N GLY A 577 -11.96 -19.10 -2.30
CA GLY A 577 -10.58 -19.30 -1.91
C GLY A 577 -10.41 -19.89 -0.49
N PHE A 578 -11.34 -19.57 0.42
CA PHE A 578 -11.37 -20.16 1.76
C PHE A 578 -11.65 -21.68 1.68
N PHE A 579 -12.69 -22.08 0.95
CA PHE A 579 -13.06 -23.50 0.80
C PHE A 579 -11.96 -24.29 0.08
N VAL A 580 -11.41 -23.74 -1.01
CA VAL A 580 -10.25 -24.34 -1.71
C VAL A 580 -9.07 -24.53 -0.76
N GLY A 581 -8.76 -23.54 0.07
CA GLY A 581 -7.69 -23.63 1.06
C GLY A 581 -7.92 -24.73 2.11
N GLN A 582 -9.17 -24.90 2.58
CA GLN A 582 -9.51 -25.95 3.55
C GLN A 582 -9.43 -27.35 2.94
N VAL A 583 -9.85 -27.53 1.69
CA VAL A 583 -9.76 -28.82 0.98
C VAL A 583 -8.29 -29.18 0.71
N LEU A 584 -7.46 -28.21 0.32
CA LEU A 584 -6.01 -28.41 0.19
C LEU A 584 -5.35 -28.74 1.53
N LYS A 585 -5.84 -28.19 2.65
CA LYS A 585 -5.36 -28.54 3.99
C LYS A 585 -5.77 -29.97 4.38
N ALA A 586 -7.02 -30.35 4.12
CA ALA A 586 -7.55 -31.68 4.42
C ALA A 586 -6.84 -32.79 3.63
N THR A 587 -6.49 -32.51 2.36
CA THR A 587 -5.69 -33.43 1.52
C THR A 587 -4.18 -33.38 1.82
N LYS A 588 -3.75 -32.68 2.88
CA LYS A 588 -2.33 -32.45 3.22
C LYS A 588 -1.49 -31.86 2.07
N GLY A 589 -2.13 -31.09 1.20
CA GLY A 589 -1.52 -30.47 0.01
C GLY A 589 -1.39 -31.39 -1.20
N LYS A 590 -2.00 -32.58 -1.16
CA LYS A 590 -2.04 -33.53 -2.29
C LYS A 590 -3.12 -33.18 -3.30
N GLY A 591 -4.21 -32.52 -2.93
CA GLY A 591 -5.25 -32.15 -3.90
C GLY A 591 -4.70 -31.24 -4.99
N ASN A 592 -5.00 -31.53 -6.27
CA ASN A 592 -4.63 -30.66 -7.37
C ASN A 592 -5.38 -29.32 -7.22
N PRO A 593 -4.68 -28.17 -7.05
CA PRO A 593 -5.33 -26.90 -6.75
C PRO A 593 -6.34 -26.42 -7.80
N LYS A 594 -6.11 -26.77 -9.07
CA LYS A 594 -6.99 -26.38 -10.17
C LYS A 594 -8.29 -27.19 -10.12
N ILE A 595 -8.18 -28.51 -9.98
CA ILE A 595 -9.33 -29.41 -9.91
C ILE A 595 -10.13 -29.17 -8.63
N VAL A 596 -9.47 -28.96 -7.50
CA VAL A 596 -10.15 -28.59 -6.24
C VAL A 596 -10.93 -27.28 -6.40
N ASN A 597 -10.37 -26.28 -7.09
CA ASN A 597 -11.07 -25.02 -7.35
C ASN A 597 -12.32 -25.23 -8.21
N GLU A 598 -12.21 -25.99 -9.30
CA GLU A 598 -13.33 -26.34 -10.19
C GLU A 598 -14.43 -27.11 -9.46
N LEU A 599 -14.06 -28.14 -8.68
CA LEU A 599 -15.03 -28.97 -7.94
C LEU A 599 -15.71 -28.21 -6.80
N VAL A 600 -14.97 -27.38 -6.05
CA VAL A 600 -15.56 -26.56 -4.97
C VAL A 600 -16.51 -25.51 -5.55
N ALA A 601 -16.14 -24.88 -6.67
CA ALA A 601 -17.00 -23.91 -7.34
C ALA A 601 -18.29 -24.57 -7.87
N LYS A 602 -18.18 -25.80 -8.38
CA LYS A 602 -19.32 -26.60 -8.85
C LYS A 602 -20.23 -27.03 -7.70
N GLU A 603 -19.70 -27.69 -6.67
CA GLU A 603 -20.48 -28.26 -5.57
C GLU A 603 -21.19 -27.17 -4.73
N LEU A 604 -20.52 -26.04 -4.48
CA LEU A 604 -21.12 -24.93 -3.77
C LEU A 604 -22.07 -24.09 -4.64
N GLY A 605 -21.98 -24.23 -5.97
CA GLY A 605 -22.77 -23.50 -6.97
C GLY A 605 -24.01 -24.25 -7.48
N GLU A 606 -24.02 -25.59 -7.51
CA GLU A 606 -25.09 -26.42 -8.10
C GLU A 606 -26.31 -26.66 -7.18
N LEU A 607 -26.37 -26.06 -5.98
CA LEU A 607 -27.57 -26.05 -5.11
C LEU A 607 -28.36 -24.74 -5.21
N LEU A 608 -28.56 -24.25 -6.45
CA LEU A 608 -29.39 -23.10 -6.81
C LEU A 608 -30.68 -23.53 -7.51
#